data_AF-A0A1Y1KLB8-F1
#
_entry.id   AF-A0A1Y1KLB8-F1
#
_cell.length_a   1.000
_cell.length_b   1.000
_cell.length_c   1.000
_cell.angle_alpha   90.00
_cell.angle_beta   90.00
_cell.angle_gamma   90.00
#
_symmetry.space_group_name_H-M   'P 1'
#
loop_
_entity.id
_entity.type
_entity.pdbx_description
1 polymer ?
#
loop_
_entity_poly.entity_id
_entity_poly.type
_entity_poly.pdbx_seq_one_letter_code
_entity_poly.pdbx_strand_id
1 'polypeptide(L)'
;MVLCVSNIIKEGNALEIELTDGWYCIRTVIDELLKFQVKISKIVIGTKLIVQNAELLNCDGCHPLELPNHVRLRINYNCTRRATWYSKLGFQKDMKPFPVSLGGLHSDGGGVGCIRIHIFRVYPIRYLEKCEMGKSGNRLIRKNCE
;
A
#
# COMPACT_ATOMS: atom_id res chain seq x y z
N MET A 1 3.92 10.50 -0.38
CA MET A 1 5.12 11.01 -1.10
C MET A 1 5.01 10.68 -2.58
N VAL A 2 5.75 11.38 -3.45
CA VAL A 2 5.84 11.04 -4.88
C VAL A 2 7.24 10.51 -5.16
N LEU A 3 7.32 9.30 -5.72
CA LEU A 3 8.56 8.64 -6.09
C LEU A 3 8.53 8.31 -7.59
N CYS A 4 9.70 8.14 -8.19
CA CYS A 4 9.84 7.72 -9.58
C CYS A 4 10.39 6.30 -9.65
N VAL A 5 9.93 5.48 -10.59
CA VAL A 5 10.54 4.18 -10.86
C VAL A 5 11.89 4.39 -11.55
N SER A 6 12.99 4.09 -10.88
CA SER A 6 14.35 4.15 -11.46
C SER A 6 14.71 2.86 -12.18
N ASN A 7 14.31 1.71 -11.63
CA ASN A 7 14.66 0.41 -12.18
C ASN A 7 13.57 -0.63 -11.90
N ILE A 8 13.56 -1.71 -12.69
CA ILE A 8 12.68 -2.88 -12.49
C ILE A 8 13.58 -4.10 -12.36
N ILE A 9 13.55 -4.73 -11.19
CA ILE A 9 14.45 -5.82 -10.82
C ILE A 9 13.67 -7.13 -10.91
N LYS A 10 14.15 -8.05 -11.76
CA LYS A 10 13.58 -9.39 -11.95
C LYS A 10 14.61 -10.41 -11.48
N GLU A 11 14.46 -10.91 -10.27
CA GLU A 11 15.31 -11.96 -9.70
C GLU A 11 14.47 -13.24 -9.57
N GLY A 12 14.61 -14.13 -10.56
CA GLY A 12 13.82 -15.37 -10.63
C GLY A 12 12.32 -15.09 -10.68
N ASN A 13 11.59 -15.56 -9.66
CA ASN A 13 10.14 -15.34 -9.53
C ASN A 13 9.79 -14.05 -8.75
N ALA A 14 10.77 -13.36 -8.18
CA ALA A 14 10.57 -12.10 -7.48
C ALA A 14 10.64 -10.92 -8.45
N LEU A 15 9.60 -10.08 -8.44
CA LEU A 15 9.56 -8.82 -9.17
C LEU A 15 9.54 -7.69 -8.14
N GLU A 16 10.64 -6.96 -8.08
CA GLU A 16 10.80 -5.74 -7.28
C GLU A 16 10.96 -4.53 -8.21
N ILE A 17 10.68 -3.35 -7.69
CA ILE A 17 10.99 -2.09 -8.38
C ILE A 17 11.91 -1.26 -7.51
N GLU A 18 12.77 -0.48 -8.14
CA GLU A 18 13.55 0.52 -7.44
C GLU A 18 12.86 1.88 -7.60
N LEU A 19 12.67 2.56 -6.47
CA LEU A 19 12.05 3.87 -6.42
C LEU A 19 13.06 4.93 -5.99
N THR A 20 12.99 6.08 -6.64
CA THR A 20 13.83 7.23 -6.33
C THR A 20 13.00 8.48 -6.01
N ASP A 21 13.49 9.27 -5.06
CA ASP A 21 13.01 10.62 -4.77
C ASP A 21 13.79 11.71 -5.54
N GLY A 22 14.71 11.30 -6.42
CA GLY A 22 15.60 12.17 -7.19
C GLY A 22 16.98 12.37 -6.56
N TRP A 23 17.18 11.92 -5.32
CA TRP A 23 18.45 12.03 -4.60
C TRP A 23 18.99 10.64 -4.29
N TYR A 24 18.13 9.74 -3.79
CA TYR A 24 18.47 8.38 -3.43
C TYR A 24 17.51 7.38 -4.07
N CYS A 25 17.92 6.12 -4.09
CA CYS A 25 17.13 5.01 -4.60
C CYS A 25 16.93 3.95 -3.51
N ILE A 26 15.77 3.31 -3.49
CA ILE A 26 15.48 2.21 -2.58
C ILE A 26 14.74 1.08 -3.29
N ARG A 27 15.21 -0.15 -3.08
CA ARG A 27 14.51 -1.36 -3.53
C ARG A 27 13.17 -1.48 -2.82
N THR A 28 12.13 -1.68 -3.60
CA THR A 28 10.75 -1.62 -3.14
C THR A 28 10.04 -2.95 -3.42
N VAL A 29 9.50 -3.54 -2.36
CA VAL A 29 8.62 -4.70 -2.41
C VAL A 29 7.21 -4.22 -2.73
N ILE A 30 6.62 -4.85 -3.74
CA ILE A 30 5.29 -4.55 -4.26
C ILE A 30 4.36 -5.76 -4.14
N ASP A 31 3.08 -5.50 -3.95
CA ASP A 31 2.05 -6.56 -3.94
C ASP A 31 1.78 -7.14 -5.34
N GLU A 32 1.03 -8.24 -5.39
CA GLU A 32 0.81 -8.97 -6.66
C GLU A 32 0.06 -8.11 -7.69
N LEU A 33 -0.78 -7.19 -7.25
CA LEU A 33 -1.50 -6.28 -8.14
C LEU A 33 -0.57 -5.26 -8.78
N LEU A 34 0.34 -4.66 -8.01
CA LEU A 34 1.36 -3.77 -8.56
C LEU A 34 2.31 -4.54 -9.49
N LYS A 35 2.68 -5.80 -9.15
CA LYS A 35 3.44 -6.65 -10.07
C LYS A 35 2.70 -6.88 -11.37
N PHE A 36 1.39 -7.11 -11.32
CA PHE A 36 0.56 -7.21 -12.50
C PHE A 36 0.59 -5.91 -13.32
N GLN A 37 0.49 -4.73 -12.68
CA GLN A 37 0.60 -3.43 -13.37
C GLN A 37 1.96 -3.24 -14.08
N VAL A 38 3.05 -3.75 -13.49
CA VAL A 38 4.38 -3.76 -14.12
C VAL A 38 4.40 -4.73 -15.31
N LYS A 39 3.86 -5.95 -15.16
CA LYS A 39 3.79 -6.97 -16.23
C LYS A 39 3.02 -6.45 -17.45
N ILE A 40 1.93 -5.71 -17.26
CA ILE A 40 1.15 -5.10 -18.35
C ILE A 40 1.69 -3.72 -18.81
N SER A 41 2.91 -3.35 -18.40
CA SER A 41 3.58 -2.10 -18.80
C SER A 41 2.83 -0.81 -18.45
N LYS A 42 1.98 -0.82 -17.42
CA LYS A 42 1.37 0.41 -16.86
C LYS A 42 2.31 1.13 -15.89
N ILE A 43 3.16 0.36 -15.21
CA ILE A 43 4.28 0.88 -14.41
C ILE A 43 5.56 0.50 -15.16
N VAL A 44 6.28 1.51 -15.63
CA VAL A 44 7.54 1.39 -16.37
C VAL A 44 8.58 2.30 -15.72
N ILE A 45 9.84 2.13 -16.10
CA ILE A 45 10.92 3.04 -15.68
C ILE A 45 10.55 4.48 -16.09
N GLY A 46 10.73 5.43 -15.18
CA GLY A 46 10.31 6.83 -15.34
C GLY A 46 8.88 7.13 -14.88
N THR A 47 8.05 6.12 -14.57
CA THR A 47 6.71 6.36 -14.04
C THR A 47 6.78 6.98 -12.65
N LYS A 48 6.17 8.15 -12.46
CA LYS A 48 5.97 8.75 -11.15
C LYS A 48 4.76 8.13 -10.45
N LEU A 49 4.94 7.76 -9.19
CA LEU A 49 3.95 7.15 -8.32
C LEU A 49 3.74 8.03 -7.09
N ILE A 50 2.48 8.32 -6.76
CA ILE A 50 2.11 8.84 -5.46
C ILE A 50 1.79 7.67 -4.54
N VAL A 51 2.42 7.65 -3.38
CA VAL A 51 2.37 6.55 -2.41
C VAL A 51 1.95 7.08 -1.03
N GLN A 52 1.13 6.30 -0.35
CA GLN A 52 0.73 6.48 1.05
C GLN A 52 1.02 5.22 1.84
N ASN A 53 1.12 5.34 3.17
CA ASN A 53 1.32 4.21 4.08
C ASN A 53 2.43 3.26 3.61
N ALA A 54 3.50 3.84 3.06
CA ALA A 54 4.69 3.07 2.73
C ALA A 54 5.40 2.71 4.03
N GLU A 55 5.92 1.49 4.10
CA GLU A 55 6.56 0.97 5.30
C GLU A 55 8.00 0.61 5.00
N LEU A 56 8.92 1.05 5.86
CA LEU A 56 10.31 0.65 5.77
C LEU A 56 10.48 -0.69 6.50
N LEU A 57 10.95 -1.69 5.77
CA LEU A 57 11.18 -3.03 6.30
C LEU A 57 12.65 -3.22 6.65
N ASN A 58 12.89 -3.92 7.76
CA ASN A 58 14.19 -4.43 8.19
C ASN A 58 15.24 -3.33 8.41
N CYS A 59 14.86 -2.17 8.94
CA CYS A 59 15.79 -1.07 9.17
C CYS A 59 15.48 -0.34 10.48
N ASP A 60 16.49 -0.21 11.35
CA ASP A 60 16.43 0.55 12.60
C ASP A 60 17.02 1.96 12.47
N GLY A 61 17.42 2.34 11.25
CA GLY A 61 18.09 3.60 10.91
C GLY A 61 19.43 3.35 10.22
N CYS A 62 19.63 3.96 9.05
CA CYS A 62 20.89 3.86 8.30
C CYS A 62 21.10 5.10 7.42
N HIS A 63 22.35 5.32 7.02
CA HIS A 63 22.66 6.35 6.03
C HIS A 63 22.18 5.90 4.64
N PRO A 64 21.52 6.75 3.83
CA PRO A 64 20.93 6.35 2.54
C PRO A 64 21.93 5.76 1.53
N LEU A 65 23.20 6.20 1.56
CA LEU A 65 24.26 5.66 0.69
C LEU A 65 24.82 4.32 1.17
N GLU A 66 24.58 3.96 2.43
CA GLU A 66 25.06 2.73 3.06
C GLU A 66 23.89 1.75 3.30
N LEU A 67 22.88 1.80 2.44
CA LEU A 67 21.66 1.02 2.59
C LEU A 67 21.96 -0.49 2.48
N PRO A 68 21.70 -1.29 3.53
CA PRO A 68 21.92 -2.73 3.48
C PRO A 68 21.00 -3.42 2.46
N ASN A 69 21.49 -4.50 1.84
CA ASN A 69 20.76 -5.25 0.81
C ASN A 69 19.45 -5.90 1.28
N HIS A 70 19.17 -5.98 2.58
CA HIS A 70 17.93 -6.55 3.13
C HIS A 70 16.85 -5.47 3.42
N VAL A 71 17.22 -4.20 3.40
CA VAL A 71 16.28 -3.08 3.62
C VAL A 71 15.41 -2.92 2.39
N ARG A 72 14.10 -2.82 2.59
CA ARG A 72 13.13 -2.66 1.51
C ARG A 72 12.09 -1.63 1.91
N LEU A 73 11.64 -0.85 0.94
CA LEU A 73 10.40 -0.10 1.07
C LEU A 73 9.23 -1.00 0.66
N ARG A 74 8.16 -1.08 1.45
CA ARG A 74 6.93 -1.78 1.07
C ARG A 74 5.88 -0.78 0.64
N ILE A 75 5.29 -1.02 -0.53
CA ILE A 75 4.15 -0.26 -1.03
C ILE A 75 3.04 -1.20 -1.50
N ASN A 76 1.79 -0.74 -1.35
CA ASN A 76 0.61 -1.54 -1.67
C ASN A 76 -0.24 -0.83 -2.74
N TYR A 77 -0.98 -1.60 -3.52
CA TYR A 77 -1.80 -1.15 -4.63
C TYR A 77 -2.86 -0.14 -4.20
N ASN A 78 -3.59 -0.40 -3.11
CA ASN A 78 -4.66 0.50 -2.67
C ASN A 78 -4.13 1.87 -2.20
N CYS A 79 -2.86 1.95 -1.81
CA CYS A 79 -2.20 3.18 -1.37
C CYS A 79 -1.27 3.79 -2.44
N THR A 80 -1.26 3.26 -3.67
CA THR A 80 -0.36 3.72 -4.73
C THR A 80 -1.14 4.11 -5.98
N ARG A 81 -0.87 5.30 -6.53
CA ARG A 81 -1.46 5.76 -7.81
C ARG A 81 -0.39 6.39 -8.68
N ARG A 82 -0.64 6.53 -9.98
CA ARG A 82 0.24 7.30 -10.85
C ARG A 82 0.15 8.78 -10.49
N ALA A 83 1.29 9.42 -10.35
CA ALA A 83 1.38 10.87 -10.19
C ALA A 83 1.48 11.54 -11.55
N THR A 84 1.21 12.85 -11.60
CA THR A 84 1.37 13.65 -12.81
C THR A 84 2.85 13.77 -13.17
N TRP A 85 3.17 13.94 -14.45
CA TRP A 85 4.56 13.97 -14.93
C TRP A 85 5.38 15.13 -14.33
N TYR A 86 4.75 16.27 -14.03
CA TYR A 86 5.39 17.44 -13.43
C TYR A 86 5.36 17.43 -11.90
N SER A 87 4.78 16.41 -11.25
CA SER A 87 4.79 16.30 -9.78
C SER A 87 6.24 16.30 -9.27
N LYS A 88 6.51 17.15 -8.26
CA LYS A 88 7.80 17.20 -7.57
C LYS A 88 8.02 15.89 -6.82
N LEU A 89 9.22 15.32 -6.92
CA LEU A 89 9.58 14.10 -6.19
C LEU A 89 9.77 14.38 -4.69
N GLY A 90 9.65 13.33 -3.88
CA GLY A 90 9.73 13.37 -2.42
C GLY A 90 8.39 13.70 -1.75
N PHE A 91 8.49 14.25 -0.54
CA PHE A 91 7.31 14.64 0.24
C PHE A 91 6.50 15.74 -0.45
N GLN A 92 5.17 15.59 -0.39
CA GLN A 92 4.25 16.55 -0.98
C GLN A 92 3.83 17.59 0.06
N LYS A 93 3.53 18.81 -0.39
CA LYS A 93 3.09 19.91 0.49
C LYS A 93 1.81 19.54 1.25
N ASP A 94 0.87 18.91 0.55
CA ASP A 94 -0.32 18.36 1.20
C ASP A 94 -0.01 16.94 1.68
N MET A 95 0.07 16.78 3.00
CA MET A 95 0.26 15.48 3.65
C MET A 95 -1.06 14.74 3.85
N LYS A 96 -2.19 15.33 3.47
CA LYS A 96 -3.49 14.66 3.60
C LYS A 96 -3.54 13.41 2.73
N PRO A 97 -4.14 12.34 3.24
CA PRO A 97 -4.34 11.18 2.43
C PRO A 97 -5.18 11.45 1.17
N PHE A 98 -4.78 10.93 0.00
CA PHE A 98 -5.64 10.99 -1.18
C PHE A 98 -6.80 10.00 -1.03
N PRO A 99 -8.05 10.43 -1.27
CA PRO A 99 -9.19 9.53 -1.18
C PRO A 99 -9.23 8.59 -2.38
N VAL A 100 -9.54 7.32 -2.12
CA VAL A 100 -9.73 6.29 -3.14
C VAL A 100 -11.21 5.93 -3.23
N SER A 101 -11.72 5.77 -4.46
CA SER A 101 -13.07 5.28 -4.71
C SER A 101 -13.20 3.80 -4.35
N LEU A 102 -14.33 3.39 -3.79
CA LEU A 102 -14.58 1.98 -3.43
C LEU A 102 -14.41 1.01 -4.62
N GLY A 103 -14.86 1.39 -5.82
CA GLY A 103 -14.68 0.55 -7.02
C GLY A 103 -13.24 0.43 -7.51
N GLY A 104 -12.32 1.25 -7.00
CA GLY A 104 -10.89 1.18 -7.30
C GLY A 104 -10.08 0.42 -6.24
N LEU A 105 -10.74 -0.12 -5.22
CA LEU A 105 -10.11 -0.94 -4.19
C LEU A 105 -10.06 -2.40 -4.63
N HIS A 106 -9.01 -3.08 -4.21
CA HIS A 106 -8.87 -4.51 -4.40
C HIS A 106 -8.64 -5.19 -3.05
N SER A 107 -9.20 -6.39 -2.85
CA SER A 107 -9.06 -7.17 -1.61
C SER A 107 -7.59 -7.43 -1.28
N ASP A 108 -6.82 -7.84 -2.28
CA ASP A 108 -5.39 -8.17 -2.13
C ASP A 108 -4.45 -6.95 -2.25
N GLY A 109 -5.01 -5.75 -2.35
CA GLY A 109 -4.24 -4.50 -2.55
C GLY A 109 -3.75 -3.84 -1.27
N GLY A 110 -3.79 -4.56 -0.14
CA GLY A 110 -3.42 -4.07 1.19
C GLY A 110 -4.37 -3.03 1.78
N GLY A 111 -3.97 -2.45 2.91
CA GLY A 111 -4.75 -1.43 3.61
C GLY A 111 -5.00 -0.19 2.75
N VAL A 112 -6.08 0.54 3.05
CA VAL A 112 -6.49 1.76 2.34
C VAL A 112 -6.21 2.98 3.22
N GLY A 113 -5.50 3.97 2.69
CA GLY A 113 -5.18 5.19 3.43
C GLY A 113 -6.40 6.07 3.72
N CYS A 114 -7.23 6.33 2.70
CA CYS A 114 -8.43 7.14 2.84
C CYS A 114 -9.48 6.75 1.79
N ILE A 115 -10.74 6.72 2.23
CA ILE A 115 -11.92 6.57 1.37
C ILE A 115 -12.86 7.73 1.62
N ARG A 116 -13.51 8.20 0.55
CA ARG A 116 -14.62 9.15 0.66
C ARG A 116 -15.91 8.41 0.34
N ILE A 117 -16.80 8.33 1.32
CA ILE A 117 -18.03 7.55 1.24
C ILE A 117 -19.24 8.37 1.71
N HIS A 118 -20.42 7.96 1.27
CA HIS A 118 -21.69 8.42 1.82
C HIS A 118 -22.27 7.32 2.71
N ILE A 119 -22.70 7.69 3.92
CA ILE A 119 -23.32 6.76 4.85
C ILE A 119 -24.76 6.51 4.39
N PHE A 120 -25.01 5.32 3.84
CA PHE A 120 -26.35 4.93 3.40
C PHE A 120 -27.20 4.36 4.54
N ARG A 121 -26.59 3.57 5.43
CA ARG A 121 -27.28 2.93 6.55
C ARG A 121 -26.33 2.72 7.72
N VAL A 122 -26.83 3.00 8.93
CA VAL A 122 -26.17 2.69 10.20
C VAL A 122 -26.87 1.49 10.82
N TYR A 123 -26.11 0.43 11.15
CA TYR A 123 -26.64 -0.78 11.78
C TYR A 123 -26.44 -0.74 13.30
N PRO A 124 -27.30 -1.39 14.09
CA PRO A 124 -27.12 -1.48 15.54
C PRO A 124 -25.86 -2.29 15.89
N ILE A 125 -25.29 -1.99 17.06
CA ILE A 125 -24.10 -2.66 17.60
C ILE A 125 -24.34 -4.17 17.71
N ARG A 126 -23.34 -4.97 17.34
CA ARG A 126 -23.35 -6.44 17.45
C ARG A 126 -22.12 -6.93 18.19
N TYR A 127 -22.26 -8.01 18.93
CA TYR A 127 -21.16 -8.68 19.64
C TYR A 127 -20.81 -9.98 18.93
N LEU A 128 -19.52 -10.20 18.69
CA LEU A 128 -18.98 -11.41 18.07
C LEU A 128 -18.20 -12.20 19.13
N GLU A 129 -18.68 -13.39 19.46
CA GLU A 129 -17.95 -14.31 20.34
C GLU A 129 -17.06 -15.23 19.49
N LYS A 130 -15.76 -15.19 19.76
CA LYS A 130 -14.80 -16.18 19.23
C LYS A 130 -14.75 -17.35 20.21
N CYS A 131 -15.41 -18.45 19.87
CA CYS A 131 -15.28 -19.68 20.66
C CYS A 131 -13.98 -20.40 20.28
N GLU A 132 -13.18 -20.80 21.27
CA GLU A 132 -12.00 -21.62 20.99
C GLU A 132 -12.40 -23.08 20.74
N MET A 133 -11.88 -23.59 19.62
CA MET A 133 -11.78 -24.98 19.14
C MET A 133 -12.93 -25.96 19.48
N GLY A 134 -13.81 -26.18 18.50
CA GLY A 134 -14.71 -27.35 18.46
C GLY A 134 -16.09 -27.09 17.86
N LYS A 135 -16.54 -25.83 17.81
CA LYS A 135 -17.76 -25.40 17.11
C LYS A 135 -17.39 -24.32 16.11
N SER A 136 -17.19 -24.71 14.85
CA SER A 136 -16.78 -23.85 13.76
C SER A 136 -17.84 -22.78 13.46
N GLY A 137 -17.73 -21.62 14.09
CA GLY A 137 -18.54 -20.45 13.72
C GLY A 137 -18.42 -19.34 14.74
N ASN A 138 -18.00 -18.15 14.30
CA ASN A 138 -18.16 -16.94 15.09
C ASN A 138 -19.66 -16.75 15.39
N ARG A 139 -20.06 -16.73 16.66
CA ARG A 139 -21.46 -16.58 17.05
C ARG A 139 -21.79 -15.09 17.23
N LEU A 140 -22.81 -14.61 16.51
CA LEU A 140 -23.38 -13.29 16.75
C LEU A 140 -24.29 -13.37 17.99
N ILE A 141 -23.90 -12.67 19.06
CA ILE A 141 -24.71 -12.57 20.28
C ILE A 141 -25.56 -11.30 20.19
N ARG A 142 -26.87 -11.44 20.40
CA ARG A 142 -27.74 -10.32 20.76
C ARG A 142 -27.68 -10.18 22.28
N LYS A 143 -27.17 -9.05 22.79
CA LYS A 143 -27.41 -8.70 24.19
C LYS A 143 -28.90 -8.44 24.32
N ASN A 144 -29.64 -9.33 24.97
CA ASN A 144 -30.91 -8.95 25.55
C ASN A 144 -30.56 -7.93 26.64
N CYS A 145 -31.05 -6.69 26.51
CA CYS A 145 -31.04 -5.78 27.64
C CYS A 145 -32.02 -6.36 28.67
N GLU A 146 -31.56 -6.49 29.91
CA GLU A 146 -32.45 -6.58 31.08
C GLU A 146 -33.30 -5.32 31.20
#